data_AF-A0A9Q3JXA5-F1
#
_entry.id   AF-A0A9Q3JXA5-F1
#
_cell.length_a   1.000
_cell.length_b   1.000
_cell.length_c   1.000
_cell.angle_alpha   90.00
_cell.angle_beta   90.00
_cell.angle_gamma   90.00
#
_symmetry.space_group_name_H-M   'P 1'
#
loop_
_entity.id
_entity.type
_entity.pdbx_description
1 polymer ?
#
loop_
_entity_poly.entity_id
_entity_poly.type
_entity_poly.pdbx_seq_one_letter_code
_entity_poly.pdbx_strand_id
1 'polypeptide(L)'
;MPKEYDCNTHRQCQVVTPTFLASKSTTASYCAVSSLTSKQKLIQLTSGSDLPMITPPHSIVQTPLLPHQKTGLAFLWDQEIPNGQSARNLWATSPPGSTFNARHIITNKVVSIFEALSTNTPLGGLLADDMVLGKIIQAISLIGTSKERLIANPHRSTPTMIIFPPCLITNWQSEISKHAQAGALHAKFYHGPTRHSLSEADILSHGGM
;
A
#
# COMPACT_ATOMS: atom_id res chain seq x y z
N MET A 1 -13.74 -31.73 23.73
CA MET A 1 -14.55 -30.51 23.93
C MET A 1 -13.87 -29.36 23.21
N PRO A 2 -14.41 -28.86 22.10
CA PRO A 2 -13.84 -27.70 21.43
C PRO A 2 -14.26 -26.44 22.20
N LYS A 3 -13.29 -25.58 22.51
CA LYS A 3 -13.54 -24.27 23.13
C LYS A 3 -13.97 -23.30 22.04
N GLU A 4 -15.19 -22.78 22.15
CA GLU A 4 -15.65 -21.60 21.43
C GLU A 4 -14.73 -20.42 21.77
N TYR A 5 -14.27 -19.71 20.74
CA TYR A 5 -13.63 -18.40 20.90
C TYR A 5 -14.67 -17.33 20.57
N ASP A 6 -15.10 -16.64 21.63
CA ASP A 6 -16.02 -15.51 21.62
C ASP A 6 -15.36 -14.30 20.92
N CYS A 7 -15.88 -13.93 19.74
CA CYS A 7 -15.49 -12.71 19.03
C CYS A 7 -16.34 -11.54 19.50
N ASN A 8 -16.17 -11.13 20.75
CA ASN A 8 -16.70 -9.86 21.24
C ASN A 8 -15.68 -9.17 22.14
N THR A 9 -14.84 -8.34 21.53
CA THR A 9 -14.21 -7.24 22.26
C THR A 9 -14.19 -6.01 21.39
N HIS A 10 -15.18 -5.16 21.63
CA HIS A 10 -15.29 -3.80 21.12
C HIS A 10 -13.95 -3.05 21.22
N ARG A 11 -13.39 -2.66 20.07
CA ARG A 11 -12.56 -1.46 19.99
C ARG A 11 -13.31 -0.41 19.20
N GLN A 12 -13.63 0.68 19.91
CA GLN A 12 -14.19 1.90 19.36
C GLN A 12 -13.33 2.37 18.18
N CYS A 13 -13.86 2.24 16.97
CA CYS A 13 -13.39 3.03 15.84
C CYS A 13 -13.74 4.48 16.16
N GLN A 14 -12.74 5.30 16.51
CA GLN A 14 -12.92 6.74 16.47
C GLN A 14 -13.23 7.10 15.01
N VAL A 15 -14.48 7.47 14.78
CA VAL A 15 -14.96 8.04 13.53
C VAL A 15 -14.26 9.39 13.38
N VAL A 16 -13.13 9.39 12.68
CA VAL A 16 -12.57 10.63 12.14
C VAL A 16 -13.54 11.04 11.03
N THR A 17 -14.34 12.07 11.30
CA THR A 17 -15.16 12.73 10.29
C THR A 17 -14.23 13.16 9.15
N PRO A 18 -14.47 12.72 7.90
CA PRO A 18 -13.65 13.17 6.80
C PRO A 18 -14.00 14.63 6.53
N THR A 19 -13.11 15.54 6.92
CA THR A 19 -13.09 16.91 6.41
C THR A 19 -12.94 16.82 4.90
N PHE A 20 -14.03 17.14 4.22
CA PHE A 20 -14.13 17.16 2.76
C PHE A 20 -13.24 18.29 2.23
N LEU A 21 -11.96 17.99 1.99
CA LEU A 21 -11.13 18.85 1.16
C LEU A 21 -11.57 18.61 -0.29
N ALA A 22 -12.39 19.54 -0.78
CA ALA A 22 -12.79 19.66 -2.16
C ALA A 22 -11.53 19.70 -3.06
N SER A 23 -11.17 18.55 -3.62
CA SER A 23 -10.31 18.51 -4.79
C SER A 23 -11.17 18.71 -6.04
N LYS A 24 -10.59 19.41 -7.00
CA LYS A 24 -11.24 20.11 -8.11
C LYS A 24 -12.29 19.25 -8.82
N SER A 25 -13.42 19.88 -9.08
CA SER A 25 -14.57 19.40 -9.84
C SER A 25 -14.17 18.52 -11.02
N THR A 26 -14.49 17.23 -10.93
CA THR A 26 -14.78 16.44 -12.12
C THR A 26 -16.25 16.08 -12.05
N THR A 27 -17.09 17.06 -12.41
CA THR A 27 -18.46 16.82 -12.88
C THR A 27 -18.42 16.13 -14.25
N ALA A 28 -17.78 14.96 -14.33
CA ALA A 28 -17.94 14.06 -15.46
C ALA A 28 -19.22 13.27 -15.23
N SER A 29 -20.30 13.86 -15.73
CA SER A 29 -21.60 13.31 -16.08
C SER A 29 -21.84 11.83 -15.73
N TYR A 30 -22.72 11.62 -14.75
CA TYR A 30 -23.37 10.34 -14.40
C TYR A 30 -23.91 9.52 -15.60
N CYS A 31 -24.14 10.16 -16.75
CA CYS A 31 -24.78 9.56 -17.93
C CYS A 31 -23.82 9.07 -19.03
N ALA A 32 -22.54 9.42 -19.04
CA ALA A 32 -21.65 9.11 -20.18
C ALA A 32 -20.97 7.73 -20.10
N VAL A 33 -21.02 7.07 -18.94
CA VAL A 33 -20.23 5.85 -18.65
C VAL A 33 -21.08 4.58 -18.75
N SER A 34 -22.40 4.67 -18.89
CA SER A 34 -23.29 3.50 -18.91
C SER A 34 -23.15 2.63 -20.17
N SER A 35 -22.76 3.22 -21.31
CA SER A 35 -22.62 2.53 -22.61
C SER A 35 -21.22 1.98 -22.90
N LEU A 36 -20.25 2.24 -22.02
CA LEU A 36 -18.86 1.81 -22.22
C LEU A 36 -18.64 0.35 -21.83
N THR A 37 -17.82 -0.34 -22.62
CA THR A 37 -17.32 -1.68 -22.27
C THR A 37 -16.48 -1.61 -20.99
N SER A 38 -16.37 -2.73 -20.25
CA SER A 38 -15.57 -2.79 -19.02
C SER A 38 -14.11 -2.38 -19.24
N LYS A 39 -13.54 -2.66 -20.43
CA LYS A 39 -12.18 -2.27 -20.80
C LYS A 39 -12.03 -0.74 -20.95
N GLN A 40 -12.98 -0.09 -21.60
CA GLN A 40 -12.99 1.37 -21.76
C GLN A 40 -13.18 2.08 -20.42
N LYS A 41 -14.06 1.54 -19.57
CA LYS A 41 -14.24 2.04 -18.19
C LYS A 41 -12.95 1.96 -17.39
N LEU A 42 -12.24 0.83 -17.47
CA LEU A 42 -11.00 0.61 -16.74
C LEU A 42 -9.89 1.61 -17.11
N ILE A 43 -9.76 1.95 -18.40
CA ILE A 43 -8.76 2.92 -18.89
C ILE A 43 -9.05 4.34 -18.38
N GLN A 44 -10.32 4.66 -18.14
CA GLN A 44 -10.73 5.99 -17.67
C GLN A 44 -10.63 6.17 -16.15
N LEU A 45 -10.37 5.10 -15.40
CA LEU A 45 -10.18 5.22 -13.96
C LEU A 45 -8.83 5.87 -13.71
N THR A 46 -8.84 6.92 -12.87
CA THR A 46 -7.61 7.51 -12.35
C THR A 46 -6.79 6.39 -11.70
N SER A 47 -5.64 6.16 -12.28
CA SER A 47 -4.77 5.01 -12.05
C SER A 47 -3.67 5.36 -11.06
N GLY A 48 -2.86 4.35 -10.70
CA GLY A 48 -1.67 4.55 -9.87
C GLY A 48 -0.68 5.59 -10.40
N SER A 49 -0.61 5.77 -11.73
CA SER A 49 0.28 6.75 -12.36
C SER A 49 -0.21 8.19 -12.23
N ASP A 50 -1.48 8.40 -11.88
CA ASP A 50 -2.08 9.73 -11.68
C ASP A 50 -1.96 10.21 -10.23
N LEU A 51 -1.37 9.39 -9.36
CA LEU A 51 -1.13 9.73 -7.96
C LEU A 51 0.02 10.74 -7.84
N PRO A 52 -0.03 11.63 -6.83
CA PRO A 52 1.05 12.56 -6.57
C PRO A 52 2.33 11.78 -6.23
N MET A 53 3.45 12.18 -6.82
CA MET A 53 4.77 11.60 -6.55
C MET A 53 5.10 11.65 -5.05
N ILE A 54 5.49 10.51 -4.47
CA ILE A 54 5.90 10.42 -3.07
C ILE A 54 7.42 10.39 -2.99
N THR A 55 7.98 11.10 -2.00
CA THR A 55 9.41 11.02 -1.67
C THR A 55 9.54 10.27 -0.34
N PRO A 56 10.41 9.23 -0.25
CA PRO A 56 10.61 8.49 0.98
C PRO A 56 11.32 9.36 2.04
N PRO A 57 11.19 9.04 3.34
CA PRO A 57 11.84 9.79 4.40
C PRO A 57 13.37 9.70 4.30
N HIS A 58 14.04 10.86 4.20
CA HIS A 58 15.50 10.96 4.07
C HIS A 58 16.27 10.40 5.28
N SER A 59 15.62 10.30 6.44
CA SER A 59 16.14 9.66 7.64
C SER A 59 16.29 8.14 7.51
N ILE A 60 15.62 7.53 6.53
CA ILE A 60 15.67 6.08 6.28
C ILE A 60 16.28 5.78 4.91
N VAL A 61 15.89 6.53 3.87
CA VAL A 61 16.34 6.31 2.49
C VAL A 61 17.17 7.51 2.04
N GLN A 62 18.47 7.28 1.81
CA GLN A 62 19.41 8.36 1.49
C GLN A 62 19.44 8.70 -0.01
N THR A 63 19.10 7.75 -0.86
CA THR A 63 19.17 7.95 -2.31
C THR A 63 17.95 8.70 -2.84
N PRO A 64 18.13 9.78 -3.61
CA PRO A 64 17.02 10.48 -4.25
C PRO A 64 16.39 9.61 -5.36
N LEU A 65 15.08 9.45 -5.32
CA LEU A 65 14.32 8.72 -6.34
C LEU A 65 14.12 9.53 -7.62
N LEU A 66 14.20 8.84 -8.76
CA LEU A 66 13.80 9.37 -10.06
C LEU A 66 12.27 9.58 -10.13
N PRO A 67 11.75 10.48 -10.99
CA PRO A 67 10.32 10.78 -11.04
C PRO A 67 9.42 9.54 -11.19
N HIS A 68 9.77 8.62 -12.11
CA HIS A 68 9.00 7.37 -12.29
C HIS A 68 9.06 6.46 -11.06
N GLN A 69 10.18 6.48 -10.33
CA GLN A 69 10.32 5.72 -9.09
C GLN A 69 9.43 6.28 -7.99
N LYS A 70 9.28 7.61 -7.91
CA LYS A 70 8.36 8.28 -6.99
C LYS A 70 6.90 7.98 -7.31
N THR A 71 6.54 7.92 -8.59
CA THR A 71 5.21 7.50 -9.03
C THR A 71 4.94 6.03 -8.68
N GLY A 72 5.90 5.13 -8.94
CA GLY A 72 5.78 3.72 -8.55
C GLY A 72 5.67 3.53 -7.04
N LEU A 73 6.44 4.29 -6.25
CA LEU A 73 6.30 4.33 -4.79
C LEU A 73 4.91 4.81 -4.36
N ALA A 74 4.40 5.88 -4.97
CA ALA A 74 3.07 6.41 -4.69
C ALA A 74 1.97 5.37 -4.95
N PHE A 75 2.08 4.65 -6.06
CA PHE A 75 1.18 3.55 -6.39
C PHE A 75 1.22 2.43 -5.35
N LEU A 76 2.41 1.92 -5.02
CA LEU A 76 2.55 0.84 -4.04
C LEU A 76 2.05 1.26 -2.66
N TRP A 77 2.36 2.49 -2.25
CA TRP A 77 1.90 3.07 -0.99
C TRP A 77 0.38 3.14 -0.91
N ASP A 78 -0.28 3.58 -1.98
CA ASP A 78 -1.74 3.64 -2.06
C ASP A 78 -2.39 2.26 -1.93
N GLN A 79 -1.75 1.21 -2.47
CA GLN A 79 -2.22 -0.18 -2.36
C GLN A 79 -1.99 -0.80 -0.97
N GLU A 80 -1.09 -0.27 -0.12
CA GLU A 80 -0.90 -0.70 1.27
C GLU A 80 -1.86 0.00 2.26
N ILE A 81 -2.63 0.99 1.79
CA ILE A 81 -3.58 1.74 2.61
C ILE A 81 -5.00 1.21 2.37
N PRO A 82 -5.70 0.74 3.43
CA PRO A 82 -7.12 0.43 3.32
C PRO A 82 -7.89 1.63 2.79
N ASN A 83 -8.67 1.44 1.72
CA ASN A 83 -9.39 2.49 1.02
C ASN A 83 -8.49 3.60 0.44
N GLY A 84 -7.34 3.23 -0.10
CA GLY A 84 -6.51 4.09 -0.94
C GLY A 84 -7.30 4.73 -2.09
N GLN A 85 -6.74 5.78 -2.68
CA GLN A 85 -7.36 6.52 -3.78
C GLN A 85 -7.74 5.61 -4.95
N SER A 86 -6.85 4.69 -5.34
CA SER A 86 -7.10 3.76 -6.45
C SER A 86 -8.28 2.83 -6.14
N ALA A 87 -8.39 2.35 -4.90
CA ALA A 87 -9.52 1.54 -4.46
C ALA A 87 -10.84 2.33 -4.47
N ARG A 88 -10.82 3.59 -4.03
CA ARG A 88 -12.00 4.47 -4.06
C ARG A 88 -12.45 4.79 -5.47
N ASN A 89 -11.51 4.96 -6.40
CA ASN A 89 -11.81 5.26 -7.81
C ASN A 89 -12.58 4.12 -8.51
N LEU A 90 -12.65 2.92 -7.93
CA LEU A 90 -13.48 1.82 -8.45
C LEU A 90 -14.98 2.00 -8.17
N TRP A 91 -15.37 2.95 -7.33
CA TRP A 91 -16.73 3.16 -6.87
C TRP A 91 -17.30 4.50 -7.32
N ALA A 92 -18.47 4.48 -7.96
CA ALA A 92 -19.25 5.68 -8.25
C ALA A 92 -20.34 5.86 -7.18
N THR A 93 -20.32 6.99 -6.46
CA THR A 93 -21.32 7.32 -5.43
C THR A 93 -22.52 8.01 -6.03
N SER A 94 -23.73 7.62 -5.60
CA SER A 94 -24.99 8.19 -6.09
C SER A 94 -25.06 9.72 -5.94
N PRO A 95 -25.79 10.45 -6.81
CA PRO A 95 -25.92 11.89 -6.69
C PRO A 95 -26.51 12.29 -5.33
N PRO A 96 -26.14 13.46 -4.79
CA PRO A 96 -26.74 13.99 -3.57
C PRO A 96 -28.27 14.03 -3.69
N GLY A 97 -28.99 13.45 -2.72
CA GLY A 97 -30.46 13.39 -2.71
C GLY A 97 -31.07 12.07 -3.20
N SER A 98 -30.25 11.10 -3.61
CA SER A 98 -30.67 9.72 -3.91
C SER A 98 -30.29 8.74 -2.78
N THR A 99 -30.74 7.49 -2.87
CA THR A 99 -30.35 6.41 -1.92
C THR A 99 -28.84 6.38 -1.71
N PHE A 100 -28.36 6.23 -0.46
CA PHE A 100 -26.94 6.18 -0.05
C PHE A 100 -26.22 4.91 -0.54
N ASN A 101 -26.14 4.75 -1.85
CA ASN A 101 -25.57 3.59 -2.51
C ASN A 101 -24.36 3.98 -3.36
N ALA A 102 -23.40 3.06 -3.44
CA ALA A 102 -22.25 3.13 -4.32
C ALA A 102 -22.32 1.98 -5.32
N ARG A 103 -21.88 2.24 -6.56
CA ARG A 103 -21.81 1.25 -7.63
C ARG A 103 -20.37 1.00 -8.02
N HIS A 104 -19.95 -0.27 -8.02
CA HIS A 104 -18.65 -0.65 -8.54
C HIS A 104 -18.62 -0.50 -10.07
N ILE A 105 -17.65 0.26 -10.60
CA ILE A 105 -17.63 0.70 -12.01
C ILE A 105 -17.51 -0.47 -12.99
N ILE A 106 -16.77 -1.52 -12.60
CA ILE A 106 -16.49 -2.67 -13.47
C ILE A 106 -17.57 -3.75 -13.39
N THR A 107 -17.97 -4.12 -12.17
CA THR A 107 -18.91 -5.25 -11.95
C THR A 107 -20.37 -4.80 -11.87
N ASN A 108 -20.62 -3.49 -11.83
CA ASN A 108 -21.93 -2.89 -11.55
C ASN A 108 -22.57 -3.32 -10.23
N LYS A 109 -21.83 -3.96 -9.31
CA LYS A 109 -22.33 -4.30 -7.96
C LYS A 109 -22.77 -3.02 -7.26
N VAL A 110 -23.99 -2.98 -6.74
CA VAL A 110 -24.51 -1.88 -5.93
C VAL A 110 -24.52 -2.29 -4.47
N VAL A 111 -23.95 -1.45 -3.62
CA VAL A 111 -23.85 -1.63 -2.17
C VAL A 111 -24.15 -0.30 -1.47
N SER A 112 -24.33 -0.34 -0.15
CA SER A 112 -24.38 0.93 0.61
C SER A 112 -23.03 1.66 0.54
N ILE A 113 -23.04 2.99 0.65
CA ILE A 113 -21.80 3.79 0.68
C ILE A 113 -20.88 3.33 1.82
N PHE A 114 -21.44 2.99 2.96
CA PHE A 114 -20.67 2.48 4.10
C PHE A 114 -19.97 1.15 3.78
N GLU A 115 -20.67 0.22 3.12
CA GLU A 115 -20.06 -1.04 2.66
C GLU A 115 -18.95 -0.77 1.65
N ALA A 116 -19.16 0.08 0.64
CA ALA A 116 -18.14 0.43 -0.35
C ALA A 116 -16.86 0.99 0.30
N LEU A 117 -17.02 1.94 1.24
CA LEU A 117 -15.92 2.54 1.99
C LEU A 117 -15.31 1.61 3.07
N SER A 118 -15.96 0.49 3.38
CA SER A 118 -15.46 -0.49 4.33
C SER A 118 -15.02 -1.78 3.63
N THR A 119 -15.09 -1.84 2.29
CA THR A 119 -14.67 -3.03 1.56
C THR A 119 -13.18 -3.25 1.77
N ASN A 120 -12.85 -4.43 2.29
CA ASN A 120 -11.48 -4.91 2.34
C ASN A 120 -11.01 -5.19 0.91
N THR A 121 -10.50 -4.17 0.26
CA THR A 121 -9.72 -4.34 -0.97
C THR A 121 -8.47 -5.14 -0.64
N PRO A 122 -8.06 -6.07 -1.51
CA PRO A 122 -6.80 -6.78 -1.32
C PRO A 122 -5.69 -5.74 -1.26
N LEU A 123 -4.91 -5.78 -0.17
CA LEU A 123 -3.78 -4.87 0.02
C LEU A 123 -2.56 -5.41 -0.74
N GLY A 124 -1.74 -4.48 -1.21
CA GLY A 124 -0.54 -4.77 -1.99
C GLY A 124 -0.78 -4.65 -3.50
N GLY A 125 0.30 -4.68 -4.27
CA GLY A 125 0.26 -4.45 -5.71
C GLY A 125 1.32 -5.24 -6.46
N LEU A 126 1.14 -5.34 -7.77
CA LEU A 126 2.11 -5.92 -8.68
C LEU A 126 2.93 -4.80 -9.32
N LEU A 127 4.24 -4.80 -9.07
CA LEU A 127 5.17 -3.90 -9.73
C LEU A 127 5.78 -4.61 -10.96
N ALA A 128 5.19 -4.35 -12.12
CA ALA A 128 5.59 -4.97 -13.40
C ALA A 128 6.38 -4.01 -14.30
N ASP A 129 7.10 -3.05 -13.70
CA ASP A 129 7.98 -2.12 -14.40
C ASP A 129 9.12 -2.87 -15.12
N ASP A 130 9.56 -2.34 -16.26
CA ASP A 130 10.72 -2.85 -17.00
C ASP A 130 11.92 -3.07 -16.09
N MET A 131 12.66 -4.16 -16.33
CA MET A 131 13.65 -4.70 -15.38
C MET A 131 14.76 -3.72 -14.96
N VAL A 132 15.02 -2.66 -15.72
CA VAL A 132 16.10 -1.69 -15.48
C VAL A 132 15.65 -0.45 -14.69
N LEU A 133 14.36 -0.34 -14.32
CA LEU A 133 13.81 0.88 -13.74
C LEU A 133 14.05 1.10 -12.23
N GLY A 134 14.74 0.16 -11.56
CA GLY A 134 15.11 0.30 -10.14
C GLY A 134 14.05 -0.23 -9.17
N LYS A 135 13.55 -1.46 -9.42
CA LYS A 135 12.55 -2.10 -8.55
C LYS A 135 13.03 -2.32 -7.11
N ILE A 136 14.32 -2.58 -6.93
CA ILE A 136 14.91 -2.80 -5.59
C ILE A 136 14.87 -1.51 -4.77
N ILE A 137 15.31 -0.38 -5.34
CA ILE A 137 15.25 0.91 -4.65
C ILE A 137 13.81 1.34 -4.37
N GLN A 138 12.84 1.05 -5.26
CA GLN A 138 11.41 1.27 -4.98
C GLN A 138 10.92 0.41 -3.81
N ALA A 139 11.31 -0.87 -3.74
CA ALA A 139 10.96 -1.75 -2.63
C ALA A 139 11.58 -1.29 -1.29
N ILE A 140 12.87 -0.91 -1.29
CA ILE A 140 13.54 -0.33 -0.11
C ILE A 140 12.83 0.95 0.33
N SER A 141 12.42 1.78 -0.63
CA SER A 141 11.71 3.03 -0.36
C SER A 141 10.35 2.79 0.26
N LEU A 142 9.59 1.81 -0.25
CA LEU A 142 8.31 1.40 0.33
C LEU A 142 8.48 0.94 1.78
N ILE A 143 9.46 0.07 2.06
CA ILE A 143 9.77 -0.37 3.43
C ILE A 143 10.11 0.82 4.32
N GLY A 144 10.89 1.77 3.83
CA GLY A 144 11.26 2.98 4.57
C GLY A 144 10.05 3.85 4.90
N THR A 145 9.18 4.13 3.93
CA THR A 145 7.95 4.90 4.14
C THR A 145 6.99 4.17 5.09
N SER A 146 6.86 2.85 4.97
CA SER A 146 6.02 2.04 5.86
C SER A 146 6.56 2.04 7.29
N LYS A 147 7.88 2.00 7.48
CA LYS A 147 8.52 2.10 8.79
C LYS A 147 8.21 3.42 9.50
N GLU A 148 8.24 4.56 8.80
CA GLU A 148 7.88 5.86 9.38
C GLU A 148 6.44 5.87 9.93
N ARG A 149 5.50 5.24 9.22
CA ARG A 149 4.12 5.08 9.69
C ARG A 149 4.02 4.20 10.94
N LEU A 150 4.89 3.19 11.08
CA LEU A 150 4.95 2.36 12.29
C LEU A 150 5.50 3.15 13.49
N ILE A 151 6.47 4.04 13.28
CA ILE A 151 6.94 4.95 14.34
C ILE A 151 5.79 5.82 14.85
N ALA A 152 4.92 6.29 13.95
CA ALA A 152 3.72 7.04 14.32
C ALA A 152 2.62 6.16 14.97
N ASN A 153 2.63 4.84 14.78
CA ASN A 153 1.63 3.90 15.32
C ASN A 153 2.30 2.60 15.84
N PRO A 154 2.88 2.61 17.06
CA PRO A 154 3.74 1.55 17.58
C PRO A 154 3.08 0.17 17.77
N HIS A 155 1.74 0.09 17.70
CA HIS A 155 0.99 -1.15 17.86
C HIS A 155 1.04 -2.07 16.63
N ARG A 156 1.69 -1.64 15.56
CA ARG A 156 1.94 -2.46 14.36
C ARG A 156 3.44 -2.61 14.20
N SER A 157 3.94 -3.80 14.45
CA SER A 157 5.28 -4.15 14.01
C SER A 157 5.29 -5.60 13.57
N THR A 158 5.34 -5.78 12.26
CA THR A 158 5.64 -7.08 11.66
C THR A 158 6.81 -6.85 10.72
N PRO A 159 7.88 -7.64 10.83
CA PRO A 159 9.01 -7.55 9.92
C PRO A 159 8.54 -7.70 8.46
N THR A 160 9.17 -6.97 7.54
CA THR A 160 8.94 -7.19 6.10
C THR A 160 9.79 -8.38 5.64
N MET A 161 9.14 -9.44 5.18
CA MET A 161 9.81 -10.57 4.56
C MET A 161 9.93 -10.35 3.05
N ILE A 162 11.14 -10.43 2.52
CA ILE A 162 11.40 -10.33 1.08
C ILE A 162 11.91 -11.70 0.60
N ILE A 163 11.26 -12.26 -0.42
CA ILE A 163 11.63 -13.56 -1.01
C ILE A 163 12.14 -13.31 -2.43
N PHE A 164 13.32 -13.87 -2.74
CA PHE A 164 13.95 -13.75 -4.04
C PHE A 164 14.94 -14.91 -4.28
N PRO A 165 15.35 -15.19 -5.53
CA PRO A 165 16.35 -16.21 -5.83
C PRO A 165 17.66 -16.01 -5.06
N PRO A 166 18.31 -17.08 -4.53
CA PRO A 166 19.51 -16.97 -3.70
C PRO A 166 20.68 -16.21 -4.33
N CYS A 167 20.80 -16.23 -5.67
CA CYS A 167 21.84 -15.51 -6.40
C CYS A 167 21.73 -13.97 -6.27
N LEU A 168 20.59 -13.44 -5.82
CA LEU A 168 20.36 -12.00 -5.66
C LEU A 168 20.69 -11.50 -4.24
N ILE A 169 21.10 -12.36 -3.30
CA ILE A 169 21.37 -11.97 -1.91
C ILE A 169 22.42 -10.87 -1.81
N THR A 170 23.55 -11.04 -2.50
CA THR A 170 24.64 -10.05 -2.51
C THR A 170 24.20 -8.73 -3.13
N ASN A 171 23.35 -8.79 -4.17
CA ASN A 171 22.78 -7.60 -4.80
C ASN A 171 21.85 -6.84 -3.84
N TRP A 172 20.97 -7.56 -3.13
CA TRP A 172 20.11 -6.94 -2.10
C TRP A 172 20.90 -6.35 -0.95
N GLN A 173 21.95 -7.03 -0.47
CA GLN A 173 22.86 -6.49 0.55
C GLN A 173 23.48 -5.16 0.10
N SER A 174 24.05 -5.14 -1.10
CA SER A 174 24.67 -3.94 -1.66
C SER A 174 23.67 -2.79 -1.83
N GLU A 175 22.49 -3.07 -2.38
CA GLU A 175 21.46 -2.05 -2.62
C GLU A 175 20.88 -1.50 -1.31
N ILE A 176 20.71 -2.34 -0.27
CA ILE A 176 20.30 -1.86 1.07
C ILE A 176 21.37 -0.94 1.65
N SER A 177 22.65 -1.34 1.65
CA SER A 177 23.75 -0.52 2.16
C SER A 177 23.93 0.79 1.39
N LYS A 178 23.63 0.78 0.09
CA LYS A 178 23.74 1.95 -0.79
C LYS A 178 22.55 2.92 -0.65
N HIS A 179 21.35 2.40 -0.47
CA HIS A 179 20.12 3.21 -0.54
C HIS A 179 19.53 3.57 0.82
N ALA A 180 19.76 2.76 1.86
CA ALA A 180 19.31 3.06 3.21
C ALA A 180 20.38 3.81 4.02
N GLN A 181 19.93 4.66 4.95
CA GLN A 181 20.79 5.28 5.96
C GLN A 181 21.37 4.20 6.88
N ALA A 182 22.59 4.40 7.35
CA ALA A 182 23.25 3.46 8.26
C ALA A 182 22.43 3.25 9.54
N GLY A 183 22.16 1.99 9.89
CA GLY A 183 21.33 1.63 11.05
C GLY A 183 19.83 1.87 10.88
N ALA A 184 19.37 2.46 9.77
CA ALA A 184 17.95 2.76 9.59
C ALA A 184 17.12 1.51 9.21
N LEU A 185 17.70 0.53 8.51
CA LEU A 185 17.05 -0.75 8.21
C LEU A 185 17.92 -1.90 8.70
N HIS A 186 17.37 -2.77 9.56
CA HIS A 186 18.04 -3.96 10.06
C HIS A 186 17.65 -5.16 9.19
N ALA A 187 18.51 -5.53 8.24
CA ALA A 187 18.28 -6.67 7.36
C ALA A 187 18.90 -7.95 7.93
N LYS A 188 18.14 -9.04 7.94
CA LYS A 188 18.61 -10.39 8.26
C LYS A 188 18.41 -11.28 7.04
N PHE A 189 19.39 -12.13 6.73
CA PHE A 189 19.35 -13.00 5.56
C PHE A 189 19.20 -14.46 5.98
N TYR A 190 18.07 -15.06 5.60
CA TYR A 190 17.76 -16.45 5.90
C TYR A 190 18.10 -17.33 4.69
N HIS A 191 19.31 -17.89 4.64
CA HIS A 191 19.74 -18.79 3.56
C HIS A 191 20.87 -19.73 3.98
N GLY A 192 21.14 -20.76 3.16
CA GLY A 192 22.31 -21.62 3.30
C GLY A 192 22.35 -22.43 4.61
N PRO A 193 23.56 -22.86 5.04
CA PRO A 193 23.78 -23.57 6.30
C PRO A 193 23.42 -22.73 7.54
N THR A 194 23.51 -21.41 7.45
CA THR A 194 23.23 -20.46 8.54
C THR A 194 21.74 -20.20 8.75
N ARG A 195 20.84 -20.79 7.97
CA ARG A 195 19.38 -20.60 8.15
C ARG A 195 18.88 -20.96 9.54
N HIS A 196 19.54 -21.88 10.24
CA HIS A 196 19.16 -22.29 11.60
C HIS A 196 19.71 -21.38 12.69
N SER A 197 20.50 -20.35 12.34
CA SER A 197 21.13 -19.45 13.33
C SER A 197 20.28 -18.24 13.69
N LEU A 198 19.10 -18.07 13.08
CA LEU A 198 18.19 -16.95 13.37
C LEU A 198 17.08 -17.46 14.28
N SER A 199 17.01 -16.94 15.51
CA SER A 199 15.92 -17.21 16.44
C SER A 199 14.72 -16.30 16.18
N GLU A 200 13.55 -16.66 16.71
CA GLU A 200 12.36 -15.79 16.70
C GLU A 200 12.64 -14.45 17.41
N ALA A 201 13.42 -14.49 18.49
CA ALA A 201 13.87 -13.29 19.20
C ALA A 201 14.74 -12.40 18.30
N ASP A 202 15.60 -12.95 17.44
CA ASP A 202 16.41 -12.17 16.51
C ASP A 202 15.55 -11.49 15.43
N ILE A 203 14.46 -12.15 15.00
CA ILE A 203 13.52 -11.63 13.99
C ILE A 203 12.64 -10.53 14.58
N LEU A 204 12.18 -10.73 15.82
CA LEU A 204 11.31 -9.79 16.52
C LEU A 204 12.08 -8.72 17.29
N SER A 205 13.42 -8.80 17.39
CA SER A 205 14.23 -7.76 18.00
C SER A 205 14.10 -6.48 17.17
N HIS A 206 13.36 -5.51 17.72
CA HIS A 206 13.37 -4.15 17.20
C HIS A 206 14.69 -3.60 17.69
N GLY A 207 15.64 -3.28 16.79
CA GLY A 207 16.94 -2.75 17.15
C GLY A 207 16.81 -1.73 18.28
N GLY A 208 17.13 -2.17 19.50
CA GLY A 208 17.23 -1.33 20.67
C GLY A 208 18.54 -0.57 20.56
N MET A 209 18.51 0.69 20.99
CA MET A 209 19.72 1.49 21.22
C MET A 209 20.77 0.72 22.03
#